data_AF-A0A7Y1XNR6-F1
#
_entry.id   AF-A0A7Y1XNR6-F1
#
_cell.length_a   1.000
_cell.length_b   1.000
_cell.length_c   1.000
_cell.angle_alpha   90.00
_cell.angle_beta   90.00
_cell.angle_gamma   90.00
#
_symmetry.space_group_name_H-M   'P 1'
#
loop_
_entity.id
_entity.type
_entity.pdbx_description
1 polymer ?
#
loop_
_entity_poly.entity_id
_entity_poly.type
_entity_poly.pdbx_seq_one_letter_code
_entity_poly.pdbx_strand_id
1 'polypeptide(L)'
;METRRATRLPQGTRTVLASSDGIRTEAVHFATRTINEFIDFTDIVREVAHAADIRHGQVTVYTPHTTTSIVINESETGFLNDFRRHIDETIPVDVYYEHDDHDLRTENLQEDEFINGHAHVRQLLVGSTSVTVPVVEGEVLLGQWQRVLFCELDQARERRVFVHAQGVG
;
A
#
# COMPACT_ATOMS: atom_id res chain seq x y z
N MET A 1 15.06 -17.19 -7.98
CA MET A 1 14.19 -16.05 -7.62
C MET A 1 15.09 -14.87 -7.27
N GLU A 2 14.91 -13.75 -7.94
CA GLU A 2 15.73 -12.56 -7.72
C GLU A 2 15.43 -11.96 -6.35
N THR A 3 16.46 -11.75 -5.52
CA THR A 3 16.35 -11.15 -4.19
C THR A 3 15.89 -9.69 -4.34
N ARG A 4 14.74 -9.31 -3.78
CA ARG A 4 14.15 -7.96 -3.98
C ARG A 4 13.89 -7.26 -2.65
N ARG A 5 14.54 -6.11 -2.44
CA ARG A 5 14.26 -5.23 -1.29
C ARG A 5 12.92 -4.53 -1.48
N ALA A 6 12.34 -3.99 -0.41
CA ALA A 6 11.35 -2.92 -0.60
C ALA A 6 12.06 -1.75 -1.27
N THR A 7 11.36 -1.10 -2.19
CA THR A 7 11.88 0.09 -2.86
C THR A 7 11.35 1.34 -2.19
N ARG A 8 12.13 2.43 -2.24
CA ARG A 8 11.55 3.75 -2.02
C ARG A 8 10.54 4.02 -3.12
N LEU A 9 9.63 4.96 -2.87
CA LEU A 9 8.66 5.40 -3.88
C LEU A 9 9.38 5.63 -5.22
N PRO A 10 8.97 4.95 -6.31
CA PRO A 10 9.52 5.21 -7.63
C PRO A 10 9.19 6.65 -8.07
N GLN A 11 9.78 7.11 -9.17
CA GLN A 11 9.42 8.41 -9.74
C GLN A 11 7.89 8.48 -9.91
N GLY A 12 7.30 9.51 -9.32
CA GLY A 12 5.86 9.66 -9.19
C GLY A 12 5.50 11.11 -8.89
N THR A 13 4.21 11.42 -8.91
CA THR A 13 3.70 12.77 -8.62
C THR A 13 2.99 12.80 -7.27
N ARG A 14 3.15 13.90 -6.55
CA ARG A 14 2.45 14.18 -5.30
C ARG A 14 1.57 15.41 -5.48
N THR A 15 0.31 15.27 -5.10
CA THR A 15 -0.69 16.34 -5.20
C THR A 15 -1.28 16.59 -3.82
N VAL A 16 -1.18 17.82 -3.33
CA VAL A 16 -1.87 18.24 -2.11
C VAL A 16 -3.35 18.40 -2.42
N LEU A 17 -4.21 17.61 -1.77
CA LEU A 17 -5.66 17.64 -1.96
C LEU A 17 -6.36 18.53 -0.94
N ALA A 18 -5.82 18.60 0.28
CA ALA A 18 -6.30 19.47 1.35
C ALA A 18 -5.14 19.88 2.25
N SER A 19 -5.15 21.13 2.72
CA SER A 19 -4.17 21.65 3.67
C SER A 19 -4.80 22.77 4.51
N SER A 20 -4.77 22.60 5.82
CA SER A 20 -5.12 23.60 6.84
C SER A 20 -4.37 23.30 8.13
N ASP A 21 -4.49 24.15 9.15
CA ASP A 21 -3.84 23.91 10.44
C ASP A 21 -4.29 22.55 11.02
N GLY A 22 -3.31 21.69 11.31
CA GLY A 22 -3.56 20.35 11.85
C GLY A 22 -4.18 19.36 10.88
N ILE A 23 -4.35 19.68 9.59
CA ILE A 23 -4.92 18.76 8.58
C ILE A 23 -4.15 18.85 7.27
N ARG A 24 -3.74 17.69 6.76
CA ARG A 24 -3.16 17.58 5.42
C ARG A 24 -3.57 16.29 4.74
N THR A 25 -3.93 16.38 3.47
CA THR A 25 -4.20 15.20 2.63
C THR A 25 -3.40 15.33 1.34
N GLU A 26 -2.62 14.29 1.02
CA GLU A 26 -1.89 14.19 -0.23
C GLU A 26 -2.27 12.91 -0.99
N ALA A 27 -2.35 13.03 -2.32
CA ALA A 27 -2.38 11.90 -3.23
C ALA A 27 -0.98 11.66 -3.80
N VAL A 28 -0.53 10.41 -3.75
CA VAL A 28 0.75 9.95 -4.28
C VAL A 28 0.46 9.02 -5.45
N HIS A 29 0.89 9.40 -6.65
CA HIS A 29 0.73 8.61 -7.88
C HIS A 29 2.08 8.04 -8.32
N PHE A 30 2.13 6.75 -8.63
CA PHE A 30 3.36 6.04 -8.98
C PHE A 30 3.06 4.74 -9.72
N ALA A 31 4.04 4.23 -10.47
CA ALA A 31 3.96 2.94 -11.14
C ALA A 31 4.61 1.82 -10.32
N THR A 32 3.93 0.69 -10.19
CA THR A 32 4.54 -0.58 -9.76
C THR A 32 5.10 -1.31 -10.98
N ARG A 33 6.06 -2.21 -10.76
CA ARG A 33 6.87 -2.86 -11.80
C ARG A 33 6.65 -4.36 -11.88
N THR A 34 6.06 -4.96 -10.85
CA THR A 34 5.92 -6.42 -10.73
C THR A 34 4.86 -6.77 -9.70
N ILE A 35 4.28 -7.97 -9.81
CA ILE A 35 3.53 -8.60 -8.73
C ILE A 35 4.41 -8.80 -7.50
N ASN A 36 3.80 -8.76 -6.31
CA ASN A 36 4.44 -8.87 -5.00
C ASN A 36 5.58 -7.85 -4.81
N GLU A 37 5.38 -6.62 -5.29
CA GLU A 37 6.28 -5.49 -5.03
C GLU A 37 5.92 -4.79 -3.72
N PHE A 38 6.95 -4.39 -2.98
CA PHE A 38 6.81 -3.62 -1.74
C PHE A 38 7.46 -2.26 -1.92
N ILE A 39 6.71 -1.22 -1.56
CA ILE A 39 7.15 0.17 -1.64
C ILE A 39 7.04 0.79 -0.25
N ASP A 40 8.15 1.36 0.23
CA ASP A 40 8.25 1.96 1.56
C ASP A 40 7.69 3.40 1.52
N PHE A 41 6.58 3.60 2.20
CA PHE A 41 5.87 4.88 2.36
C PHE A 41 6.27 5.62 3.64
N THR A 42 7.14 5.06 4.47
CA THR A 42 7.44 5.58 5.82
C THR A 42 7.88 7.05 5.80
N ASP A 43 8.73 7.43 4.86
CA ASP A 43 9.24 8.81 4.79
C ASP A 43 8.14 9.79 4.34
N ILE A 44 7.30 9.39 3.38
CA ILE A 44 6.16 10.21 2.93
C ILE A 44 5.17 10.42 4.08
N VAL A 45 4.91 9.38 4.89
CA VAL A 45 4.04 9.48 6.07
C VAL A 45 4.56 10.51 7.05
N ARG A 46 5.86 10.49 7.35
CA ARG A 46 6.51 11.48 8.23
C ARG A 46 6.45 12.88 7.65
N GLU A 47 6.75 13.03 6.36
CA GLU A 47 6.70 14.31 5.67
C GLU A 47 5.30 14.92 5.68
N VAL A 48 4.25 14.13 5.46
CA VAL A 48 2.86 14.62 5.49
C VAL A 48 2.42 14.99 6.90
N ALA A 49 2.79 14.20 7.92
CA ALA A 49 2.51 14.53 9.31
C ALA A 49 3.20 15.84 9.73
N HIS A 50 4.48 15.99 9.39
CA HIS A 50 5.25 17.21 9.64
C HIS A 50 4.67 18.42 8.89
N ALA A 51 4.32 18.27 7.62
CA ALA A 51 3.75 19.35 6.81
C ALA A 51 2.31 19.74 7.23
N ALA A 52 1.66 18.95 8.09
CA ALA A 52 0.37 19.27 8.69
C ALA A 52 0.47 20.05 10.02
N ASP A 53 1.70 20.27 10.53
CA ASP A 53 1.98 20.94 11.81
C ASP A 53 1.24 20.29 13.00
N ILE A 54 1.18 18.95 13.02
CA ILE A 54 0.50 18.18 14.07
C ILE A 54 1.51 17.82 15.17
N ARG A 55 1.23 18.19 16.42
CA ARG A 55 1.92 17.65 17.60
C ARG A 55 1.25 16.42 18.19
N HIS A 56 -0.09 16.40 18.27
CA HIS A 56 -0.84 15.25 18.74
C HIS A 56 -1.97 14.89 17.77
N GLY A 57 -1.98 13.67 17.27
CA GLY A 57 -2.97 13.23 16.30
C GLY A 57 -2.63 11.90 15.67
N GLN A 58 -2.87 11.78 14.38
CA GLN A 58 -2.61 10.55 13.63
C GLN A 58 -2.36 10.84 12.15
N VAL A 59 -1.70 9.88 11.49
CA VAL A 59 -1.54 9.84 10.04
C VAL A 59 -2.02 8.49 9.52
N THR A 60 -2.91 8.54 8.53
CA THR A 60 -3.50 7.39 7.85
C THR A 60 -2.95 7.29 6.44
N VAL A 61 -2.52 6.10 6.04
CA VAL A 61 -2.18 5.76 4.67
C VAL A 61 -3.25 4.83 4.12
N TYR A 62 -3.81 5.16 2.96
CA TYR A 62 -4.94 4.47 2.37
C TYR A 62 -4.73 4.23 0.87
N THR A 63 -4.98 3.00 0.42
CA THR A 63 -5.04 2.64 -1.00
C THR A 63 -6.50 2.42 -1.44
N PRO A 64 -6.98 3.12 -2.49
CA PRO A 64 -8.32 2.94 -3.05
C PRO A 64 -8.37 1.80 -4.08
N HIS A 65 -7.59 0.73 -3.88
CA HIS A 65 -7.48 -0.40 -4.80
C HIS A 65 -7.72 -1.71 -4.06
N THR A 66 -8.57 -2.57 -4.61
CA THR A 66 -8.97 -3.87 -4.04
C THR A 66 -7.92 -4.96 -4.17
N THR A 67 -6.84 -4.71 -4.91
CA THR A 67 -5.77 -5.68 -5.19
C THR A 67 -4.42 -5.25 -4.62
N THR A 68 -4.45 -4.35 -3.63
CA THR A 68 -3.26 -3.82 -2.96
C THR A 68 -3.51 -3.68 -1.47
N SER A 69 -2.47 -3.78 -0.65
CA SER A 69 -2.58 -3.60 0.80
C SER A 69 -1.61 -2.55 1.31
N ILE A 70 -1.96 -1.92 2.43
CA ILE A 70 -1.05 -1.15 3.25
C ILE A 70 -0.80 -1.95 4.53
N VAL A 71 0.47 -2.17 4.87
CA VAL A 71 0.87 -2.95 6.05
C VAL A 71 1.96 -2.22 6.83
N ILE A 72 2.07 -2.53 8.13
CA ILE A 72 3.21 -2.12 8.96
C ILE A 72 4.03 -3.35 9.30
N ASN A 73 5.27 -3.41 8.81
CA ASN A 73 6.19 -4.51 9.09
C ASN A 73 7.65 -4.07 8.88
N GLU A 74 8.59 -5.01 8.85
CA GLU A 74 10.00 -4.74 8.60
C GLU A 74 10.32 -4.65 7.10
N SER A 75 11.16 -3.68 6.73
CA SER A 75 11.73 -3.55 5.38
C SER A 75 13.07 -4.29 5.29
N GLU A 76 13.02 -5.60 5.56
CA GLU A 76 14.17 -6.50 5.49
C GLU A 76 14.05 -7.39 4.24
N THR A 77 15.16 -7.60 3.55
CA THR A 77 15.16 -8.23 2.23
C THR A 77 14.83 -9.72 2.29
N GLY A 78 15.39 -10.45 3.25
CA GLY A 78 15.11 -11.86 3.49
C GLY A 78 13.64 -12.09 3.81
N PHE A 79 13.10 -11.39 4.80
CA PHE A 79 11.69 -11.42 5.18
C PHE A 79 10.77 -11.19 3.97
N LEU A 80 11.01 -10.16 3.17
CA LEU A 80 10.18 -9.89 2.00
C LEU A 80 10.31 -10.97 0.92
N ASN A 81 11.45 -11.64 0.79
CA ASN A 81 11.58 -12.79 -0.12
C ASN A 81 10.83 -14.02 0.40
N ASP A 82 10.90 -14.27 1.71
CA ASP A 82 10.17 -15.37 2.34
C ASP A 82 8.67 -15.18 2.19
N PHE A 83 8.19 -13.96 2.43
CA PHE A 83 6.80 -13.58 2.20
C PHE A 83 6.37 -13.81 0.75
N ARG A 84 7.15 -13.34 -0.23
CA ARG A 84 6.84 -13.54 -1.67
C ARG A 84 6.67 -15.01 -2.02
N ARG A 85 7.60 -15.85 -1.58
CA ARG A 85 7.53 -17.30 -1.83
C ARG A 85 6.27 -17.89 -1.19
N HIS A 86 6.00 -17.57 0.07
CA HIS A 86 4.86 -18.17 0.78
C HIS A 86 3.50 -17.67 0.29
N ILE A 87 3.38 -16.42 -0.16
CA ILE A 87 2.13 -15.93 -0.74
C ILE A 87 1.87 -16.57 -2.11
N ASP A 88 2.92 -16.79 -2.91
CA ASP A 88 2.84 -17.49 -4.20
C ASP A 88 2.50 -18.98 -4.01
N GLU A 89 3.03 -19.63 -2.99
CA GLU A 89 2.70 -21.02 -2.64
C GLU A 89 1.27 -21.17 -2.10
N THR A 90 0.82 -20.23 -1.27
CA THR A 90 -0.48 -20.34 -0.58
C THR A 90 -1.64 -19.89 -1.48
N ILE A 91 -1.42 -18.85 -2.30
CA ILE A 91 -2.45 -18.23 -3.14
C ILE A 91 -1.83 -18.03 -4.54
N PRO A 92 -1.61 -19.10 -5.31
CA PRO A 92 -0.93 -19.05 -6.60
C PRO A 92 -1.70 -18.23 -7.64
N VAL A 93 -0.98 -17.65 -8.60
CA VAL A 93 -1.59 -16.80 -9.65
C VAL A 93 -2.24 -17.63 -10.76
N ASP A 94 -1.82 -18.89 -10.92
CA ASP A 94 -2.11 -19.77 -12.05
C ASP A 94 -3.05 -20.93 -11.67
N VAL A 95 -4.04 -20.63 -10.82
CA VAL A 95 -5.13 -21.55 -10.47
C VAL A 95 -6.49 -20.93 -10.78
N TYR A 96 -7.53 -21.75 -10.77
CA TYR A 96 -8.88 -21.30 -11.03
C TYR A 96 -9.39 -20.39 -9.89
N TYR A 97 -9.83 -19.20 -10.27
CA TYR A 97 -10.61 -18.29 -9.45
C TYR A 97 -11.90 -17.96 -10.17
N GLU A 98 -13.05 -18.11 -9.50
CA GLU A 98 -14.36 -17.78 -10.09
C GLU A 98 -14.47 -16.30 -10.48
N HIS A 99 -13.70 -15.42 -9.83
CA HIS A 99 -13.58 -14.02 -10.21
C HIS A 99 -13.06 -13.84 -11.65
N ASP A 100 -12.20 -14.74 -12.10
CA ASP A 100 -11.60 -14.70 -13.44
C ASP A 100 -12.43 -15.47 -14.49
N ASP A 101 -13.53 -16.12 -14.07
CA ASP A 101 -14.44 -16.85 -14.96
C ASP A 101 -15.51 -15.89 -15.53
N HIS A 102 -15.36 -15.49 -16.79
CA HIS A 102 -16.27 -14.56 -17.45
C HIS A 102 -17.59 -15.18 -17.92
N ASP A 103 -17.71 -16.52 -17.92
CA ASP A 103 -18.98 -17.20 -18.19
C ASP A 103 -19.89 -17.20 -16.93
N LEU A 104 -19.29 -17.17 -15.74
CA LEU A 104 -19.99 -17.14 -14.45
C LEU A 104 -20.10 -15.72 -13.86
N ARG A 105 -19.04 -14.91 -13.93
CA ARG A 105 -19.02 -13.56 -13.37
C ARG A 105 -19.88 -12.64 -14.21
N THR A 106 -20.90 -12.04 -13.58
CA THR A 106 -21.85 -11.14 -14.27
C THR A 106 -21.78 -9.69 -13.76
N GLU A 107 -20.93 -9.42 -12.76
CA GLU A 107 -20.85 -8.15 -12.05
C GLU A 107 -19.49 -7.46 -12.26
N ASN A 108 -19.52 -6.13 -12.37
CA ASN A 108 -18.32 -5.28 -12.47
C ASN A 108 -17.32 -5.68 -13.57
N LEU A 109 -17.80 -6.32 -14.64
CA LEU A 109 -17.00 -6.75 -15.79
C LEU A 109 -16.38 -5.54 -16.51
N GLN A 110 -15.10 -5.63 -16.85
CA GLN A 110 -14.43 -4.70 -17.76
C GLN A 110 -13.87 -5.49 -18.95
N GLU A 111 -14.02 -4.96 -20.16
CA GLU A 111 -13.61 -5.65 -21.40
C GLU A 111 -12.11 -6.00 -21.41
N ASP A 112 -11.28 -5.16 -20.81
CA ASP A 112 -9.82 -5.32 -20.74
C ASP A 112 -9.33 -5.70 -19.33
N GLU A 113 -10.16 -6.38 -18.52
CA GLU A 113 -9.74 -6.83 -17.20
C GLU A 113 -8.67 -7.93 -17.28
N PHE A 114 -7.58 -7.72 -16.56
CA PHE A 114 -6.57 -8.74 -16.36
C PHE A 114 -7.01 -9.75 -15.32
N ILE A 115 -6.60 -11.00 -15.49
CA ILE A 115 -6.77 -12.08 -14.51
C ILE A 115 -6.14 -11.65 -13.19
N ASN A 116 -6.97 -11.44 -12.16
CA ASN A 116 -6.58 -10.83 -10.90
C ASN A 116 -7.33 -11.39 -9.68
N GLY A 117 -8.09 -12.48 -9.85
CA GLY A 117 -8.82 -13.12 -8.74
C GLY A 117 -7.92 -13.49 -7.57
N HIS A 118 -6.71 -13.96 -7.86
CA HIS A 118 -5.66 -14.21 -6.86
C HIS A 118 -5.33 -12.95 -6.04
N ALA A 119 -5.28 -11.78 -6.66
CA ALA A 119 -4.86 -10.54 -6.03
C ALA A 119 -5.90 -10.02 -5.03
N HIS A 120 -7.19 -10.23 -5.32
CA HIS A 120 -8.28 -9.96 -4.39
C HIS A 120 -8.19 -10.85 -3.14
N VAL A 121 -7.94 -12.16 -3.33
CA VAL A 121 -7.78 -13.11 -2.21
C VAL A 121 -6.54 -12.78 -1.38
N ARG A 122 -5.41 -12.48 -2.05
CA ARG A 122 -4.18 -12.02 -1.39
C ARG A 122 -4.45 -10.75 -0.59
N GLN A 123 -5.12 -9.75 -1.15
CA GLN A 123 -5.37 -8.47 -0.49
C GLN A 123 -6.06 -8.67 0.87
N LEU A 124 -7.16 -9.44 0.91
CA LEU A 124 -7.93 -9.70 2.13
C LEU A 124 -7.13 -10.46 3.20
N LEU A 125 -6.18 -11.31 2.81
CA LEU A 125 -5.38 -12.12 3.74
C LEU A 125 -4.10 -11.41 4.20
N VAL A 126 -3.50 -10.59 3.34
CA VAL A 126 -2.22 -9.92 3.62
C VAL A 126 -2.40 -8.73 4.54
N GLY A 127 -3.49 -7.97 4.40
CA GLY A 127 -3.68 -6.79 5.23
C GLY A 127 -4.93 -5.99 4.89
N SER A 128 -4.87 -4.71 5.19
CA SER A 128 -5.99 -3.79 4.98
C SER A 128 -5.66 -2.82 3.84
N THR A 129 -6.69 -2.16 3.31
CA THR A 129 -6.52 -1.01 2.44
C THR A 129 -5.93 0.20 3.15
N SER A 130 -5.81 0.18 4.48
CA SER A 130 -5.23 1.30 5.24
C SER A 130 -4.57 0.89 6.55
N VAL A 131 -3.61 1.72 6.97
CA VAL A 131 -3.06 1.72 8.33
C VAL A 131 -3.06 3.15 8.87
N THR A 132 -3.17 3.28 10.20
CA THR A 132 -3.14 4.56 10.89
C THR A 132 -2.10 4.50 12.00
N VAL A 133 -1.22 5.51 12.04
CA VAL A 133 -0.13 5.62 13.01
C VAL A 133 -0.34 6.87 13.87
N PRO A 134 -0.27 6.76 15.20
CA PRO A 134 -0.34 7.93 16.09
C PRO A 134 0.81 8.90 15.87
N VAL A 135 0.55 10.18 16.09
CA VAL A 135 1.55 11.25 16.16
C VAL A 135 1.52 11.84 17.56
N VAL A 136 2.68 11.89 18.23
CA VAL A 136 2.81 12.42 19.60
C VAL A 136 4.07 13.27 19.70
N GLU A 137 3.93 14.50 20.21
CA GLU A 137 5.00 15.50 20.25
C GLU A 137 5.66 15.73 18.87
N GLY A 138 4.86 15.67 17.81
CA GLY A 138 5.32 15.83 16.43
C GLY A 138 5.93 14.58 15.80
N GLU A 139 6.08 13.48 16.55
CA GLU A 139 6.72 12.26 16.09
C GLU A 139 5.70 11.20 15.66
N VAL A 140 5.84 10.66 14.46
CA VAL A 140 5.08 9.49 13.99
C VAL A 140 5.58 8.25 14.75
N LEU A 141 4.72 7.66 15.57
CA LEU A 141 5.07 6.57 16.49
C LEU A 141 5.19 5.21 15.80
N LEU A 142 6.32 4.98 15.14
CA LEU A 142 6.74 3.67 14.63
C LEU A 142 7.85 3.09 15.49
N GLY A 143 7.80 1.78 15.76
CA GLY A 143 8.91 1.05 16.36
C GLY A 143 10.15 1.04 15.48
N GLN A 144 11.31 0.70 16.07
CA GLN A 144 12.63 0.73 15.41
C GLN A 144 12.65 0.06 14.03
N TRP A 145 11.97 -1.09 13.90
CA TRP A 145 11.93 -1.90 12.69
C TRP A 145 10.66 -1.69 11.86
N GLN A 146 9.67 -0.97 12.38
CA GLN A 146 8.41 -0.78 11.68
C GLN A 146 8.53 0.22 10.53
N ARG A 147 8.00 -0.20 9.39
CA ARG A 147 7.88 0.56 8.14
C ARG A 147 6.46 0.45 7.63
N VAL A 148 5.97 1.54 7.04
CA VAL A 148 4.68 1.55 6.34
C VAL A 148 4.92 1.13 4.91
N LEU A 149 4.43 -0.04 4.52
CA LEU A 149 4.66 -0.63 3.21
C LEU A 149 3.37 -0.69 2.41
N PHE A 150 3.44 -0.25 1.15
CA PHE A 150 2.46 -0.56 0.13
C PHE A 150 2.83 -1.90 -0.53
N CYS A 151 1.84 -2.77 -0.70
CA CYS A 151 1.97 -4.08 -1.31
C CYS A 151 1.19 -4.13 -2.63
N GLU A 152 1.89 -4.32 -3.75
CA GLU A 152 1.30 -4.68 -5.05
C GLU A 152 1.08 -6.19 -5.10
N LEU A 153 -0.16 -6.64 -5.26
CA LEU A 153 -0.51 -8.08 -5.21
C LEU A 153 -1.08 -8.61 -6.53
N ASP A 154 -1.22 -7.74 -7.54
CA ASP A 154 -1.80 -8.03 -8.85
C ASP A 154 -0.71 -8.10 -9.92
N GLN A 155 -0.26 -6.94 -10.40
CA GLN A 155 0.80 -6.83 -11.41
C GLN A 155 1.32 -5.40 -11.51
N ALA A 156 2.29 -5.18 -12.41
CA ALA A 156 2.80 -3.85 -12.72
C ALA A 156 1.67 -2.91 -13.21
N ARG A 157 1.41 -1.83 -12.48
CA ARG A 157 0.30 -0.91 -12.78
C ARG A 157 0.54 0.48 -12.19
N GLU A 158 -0.10 1.48 -12.78
CA GLU A 158 -0.25 2.78 -12.15
C GLU A 158 -1.13 2.67 -10.90
N ARG A 159 -0.62 3.16 -9.78
CA ARG A 159 -1.27 3.14 -8.47
C ARG A 159 -1.37 4.55 -7.92
N ARG A 160 -2.29 4.70 -6.97
CA ARG A 160 -2.45 5.92 -6.18
C ARG A 160 -2.64 5.54 -4.73
N VAL A 161 -2.02 6.28 -3.83
CA VAL A 161 -2.16 6.13 -2.38
C VAL A 161 -2.45 7.50 -1.79
N PHE A 162 -3.35 7.56 -0.82
CA PHE A 162 -3.66 8.77 -0.06
C PHE A 162 -2.96 8.72 1.29
N VAL A 163 -2.34 9.83 1.66
CA VAL A 163 -1.78 10.04 3.01
C VAL A 163 -2.52 11.21 3.63
N HIS A 164 -3.22 10.93 4.73
CA HIS A 164 -4.04 11.91 5.43
C HIS A 164 -3.54 12.03 6.87
N ALA A 165 -3.14 13.24 7.25
CA ALA A 165 -2.77 13.57 8.61
C ALA A 165 -3.81 14.51 9.22
N GLN A 166 -4.18 14.26 10.47
CA GLN A 166 -5.08 15.10 11.24
C GLN A 166 -4.70 15.13 12.73
N GLY A 167 -4.81 16.29 13.36
CA GLY A 167 -4.51 16.47 14.77
C GLY A 167 -4.48 17.93 15.20
N VAL A 168 -3.83 18.17 16.33
CA VAL A 168 -3.61 19.51 16.91
C VAL A 168 -2.11 19.77 17.07
N GLY A 169 -1.71 21.04 16.94
CA GLY A 169 -0.34 21.52 17.22
C GLY A 169 -0.06 21.72 18.71
#